data_AF-A0A3S3QGN4-F1
#
_entry.id   AF-A0A3S3QGN4-F1
#
_cell.length_a   1.000
_cell.length_b   1.000
_cell.length_c   1.000
_cell.angle_alpha   90.00
_cell.angle_beta   90.00
_cell.angle_gamma   90.00
#
_symmetry.space_group_name_H-M   'P 1'
#
loop_
_entity.id
_entity.type
_entity.pdbx_description
1 polymer ?
#
loop_
_entity_poly.entity_id
_entity_poly.type
_entity_poly.pdbx_seq_one_letter_code
_entity_poly.pdbx_strand_id
1 'polypeptide(L)' 'MKVLVVYYSMYGHVYKLAQAAAEGAQAVESVEVAIRRVPETLPEEVIEKMGADHAQNEQKDVPVCTVEELGEADAII' A
#
# COMPACT_ATOMS: atom_id res chain seq x y z
N MET A 1 7.23 1.72 -18.02
CA MET A 1 7.97 1.46 -16.77
C MET A 1 6.97 1.15 -15.69
N LYS A 2 7.14 0.04 -14.96
CA LYS A 2 6.24 -0.41 -13.90
C LYS A 2 6.77 0.02 -12.54
N VAL A 3 6.03 0.87 -11.85
CA VAL A 3 6.33 1.30 -10.48
C VAL A 3 5.37 0.62 -9.52
N LEU A 4 5.92 -0.03 -8.51
CA LEU A 4 5.15 -0.67 -7.46
C LEU A 4 5.34 0.11 -6.15
N VAL A 5 4.27 0.72 -5.64
CA VAL A 5 4.26 1.37 -4.33
C VAL A 5 3.80 0.34 -3.30
N VAL A 6 4.71 -0.11 -2.44
CA VAL A 6 4.43 -1.14 -1.42
C VAL A 6 4.51 -0.52 -0.04
N TYR A 7 3.43 -0.60 0.72
CA TYR A 7 3.38 0.08 2.01
C TYR A 7 2.77 -0.76 3.14
N TYR A 8 3.03 -0.31 4.36
CA TYR A 8 2.32 -0.70 5.57
C TYR A 8 1.71 0.55 6.21
N SER A 9 0.44 0.50 6.63
CA SER A 9 -0.14 1.60 7.38
C SER A 9 -1.12 1.12 8.43
N MET A 10 -0.78 1.30 9.71
CA MET A 10 -1.69 1.01 10.83
C MET A 10 -2.82 2.06 10.92
N TYR A 11 -2.47 3.34 10.92
CA TYR A 11 -3.40 4.46 11.14
C TYR A 11 -3.68 5.30 9.87
N GLY A 12 -3.41 4.77 8.68
CA GLY A 12 -3.75 5.41 7.40
C GLY A 12 -2.82 6.54 6.92
N HIS A 13 -1.92 7.07 7.75
CA HIS A 13 -0.99 8.14 7.33
C HIS A 13 -0.10 7.72 6.16
N VAL A 14 0.51 6.54 6.26
CA VAL A 14 1.37 6.00 5.19
C VAL A 14 0.54 5.61 3.96
N TYR A 15 -0.71 5.17 4.13
CA TYR A 15 -1.61 4.95 3.00
C TYR A 15 -1.82 6.23 2.19
N LYS A 16 -2.06 7.38 2.85
CA LYS A 16 -2.16 8.68 2.17
C LYS A 16 -0.85 9.07 1.48
N LEU A 17 0.30 8.79 2.09
CA LEU A 17 1.60 9.02 1.45
C LEU A 17 1.81 8.11 0.23
N ALA A 18 1.40 6.85 0.30
CA ALA A 18 1.47 5.91 -0.81
C ALA A 18 0.59 6.35 -1.99
N GLN A 19 -0.62 6.86 -1.71
CA GLN A 19 -1.50 7.45 -2.71
C GLN A 19 -0.84 8.67 -3.39
N ALA A 20 -0.26 9.58 -2.60
CA ALA A 20 0.42 10.77 -3.14
C ALA A 20 1.66 10.40 -3.98
N ALA A 21 2.45 9.42 -3.52
CA ALA A 21 3.60 8.91 -4.27
C ALA A 21 3.16 8.26 -5.59
N ALA A 22 2.07 7.49 -5.57
CA ALA A 22 1.51 6.87 -6.76
C ALA A 22 0.97 7.90 -7.76
N GLU A 23 0.26 8.93 -7.28
CA GLU A 23 -0.20 10.06 -8.10
C GLU A 23 0.98 10.78 -8.77
N GLY A 24 2.05 11.05 -8.02
CA GLY A 24 3.26 11.66 -8.55
C GLY A 24 3.96 10.80 -9.60
N ALA A 25 4.05 9.49 -9.39
CA ALA A 25 4.63 8.57 -10.37
C ALA A 25 3.77 8.45 -11.63
N GLN A 26 2.44 8.45 -11.48
CA GLN A 26 1.48 8.33 -12.58
C GLN A 26 1.42 9.58 -13.47
N ALA A 27 1.90 10.73 -12.98
CA ALA A 27 2.03 11.95 -13.78
C ALA A 27 3.11 11.87 -14.88
N VAL A 28 3.99 10.88 -14.83
CA VAL A 28 5.03 10.66 -15.85
C VAL A 28 4.47 9.79 -16.97
N GLU A 29 4.57 10.25 -18.22
CA GLU A 29 4.13 9.48 -19.38
C GLU A 29 4.83 8.11 -19.46
N SER A 30 4.09 7.08 -19.86
CA SER A 30 4.59 5.70 -19.99
C SER A 30 4.99 5.02 -18.67
N VAL A 31 4.57 5.56 -17.52
CA VAL A 31 4.67 4.91 -16.21
C VAL A 31 3.33 4.27 -15.83
N GLU A 32 3.36 2.97 -15.51
CA GLU A 32 2.26 2.23 -14.93
C GLU A 32 2.51 2.09 -13.43
N VAL A 33 1.53 2.44 -12.59
CA VAL A 33 1.68 2.44 -11.14
C VAL A 33 0.67 1.48 -10.51
N ALA A 34 1.14 0.65 -9.59
CA ALA A 34 0.29 -0.16 -8.73
C ALA A 34 0.59 0.13 -7.25
N ILE A 35 -0.46 0.18 -6.43
CA ILE A 35 -0.33 0.29 -4.97
C ILE A 35 -0.64 -1.08 -4.35
N ARG A 36 0.24 -1.54 -3.46
CA ARG A 36 0.04 -2.76 -2.67
C ARG A 36 0.29 -2.51 -1.19
N ARG A 37 -0.43 -3.24 -0.35
CA ARG A 37 -0.15 -3.30 1.09
C ARG A 37 0.61 -4.57 1.44
N VAL A 38 1.42 -4.53 2.49
CA VAL A 38 1.97 -5.75 3.08
C VAL A 38 0.91 -6.46 3.94
N PRO A 39 1.06 -7.78 4.20
CA PRO A 39 0.18 -8.48 5.13
C PRO A 39 0.21 -7.87 6.53
N GLU A 40 -0.95 -7.75 7.17
CA GLU A 40 -1.01 -7.42 8.59
C GLU A 40 -0.64 -8.65 9.42
N THR A 41 0.09 -8.42 10.51
CA THR A 41 0.63 -9.45 11.41
C THR A 41 -0.08 -9.48 12.76
N LEU A 42 -0.79 -8.41 13.11
CA LEU A 42 -1.57 -8.33 14.34
C LEU A 42 -2.93 -9.02 14.19
N PRO A 43 -3.42 -9.72 15.22
CA PRO A 43 -4.79 -10.18 15.28
C PRO A 43 -5.80 -9.02 15.26
N GLU A 44 -6.98 -9.26 14.72
CA GLU A 44 -8.07 -8.27 14.62
C GLU A 44 -8.42 -7.65 15.99
N GLU A 45 -8.49 -8.47 17.05
CA GLU A 45 -8.77 -7.98 18.41
C GLU A 45 -7.73 -6.98 18.94
N VAL A 46 -6.48 -7.05 18.47
CA VAL A 46 -5.42 -6.11 18.86
C VAL A 46 -5.60 -4.80 18.09
N ILE A 47 -5.94 -4.88 16.81
CA ILE A 47 -6.20 -3.72 15.94
C ILE A 47 -7.39 -2.92 16.47
N GLU A 48 -8.47 -3.60 16.87
CA GLU A 48 -9.64 -2.97 17.50
C GLU A 48 -9.27 -2.28 18.81
N LYS A 49 -8.50 -2.93 19.69
CA LYS A 49 -8.02 -2.33 20.95
C LYS A 49 -7.11 -1.13 20.73
N MET A 50 -6.41 -1.08 19.60
CA MET A 50 -5.57 0.05 19.18
C MET A 50 -6.38 1.20 18.57
N GLY A 51 -7.68 1.01 18.29
CA GLY A 51 -8.52 2.00 17.61
C GLY A 51 -8.10 2.25 16.16
N ALA A 52 -7.54 1.23 15.50
CA ALA A 52 -7.05 1.32 14.13
C ALA A 52 -8.02 0.70 13.09
N ASP A 53 -9.13 0.10 13.54
CA ASP A 53 -10.14 -0.58 12.75
C ASP A 53 -10.67 0.29 11.60
N HIS A 54 -10.97 1.56 11.87
CA HIS A 54 -11.45 2.49 10.85
C HIS A 54 -10.42 2.67 9.72
N ALA A 55 -9.17 2.95 10.08
CA ALA A 55 -8.08 3.16 9.11
C ALA A 55 -7.70 1.86 8.36
N GLN A 56 -7.84 0.69 8.98
CA GLN A 56 -7.67 -0.59 8.29
C GLN A 56 -8.79 -0.83 7.27
N ASN A 57 -10.04 -0.49 7.63
CA ASN A 57 -11.19 -0.66 6.73
C ASN A 57 -11.14 0.29 5.52
N GLU A 58 -10.57 1.49 5.64
CA GLU A 58 -10.38 2.42 4.49
C GLU A 58 -9.44 1.86 3.40
N GLN A 59 -8.53 0.95 3.75
CA GLN A 59 -7.53 0.39 2.83
C GLN A 59 -7.73 -1.10 2.54
N LYS A 60 -8.86 -1.69 2.94
CA LYS A 60 -9.14 -3.13 2.79
C LYS A 60 -9.14 -3.61 1.34
N ASP A 61 -9.50 -2.72 0.42
CA ASP A 61 -9.60 -3.01 -1.01
C ASP A 61 -8.22 -2.90 -1.72
N VAL A 62 -7.19 -2.42 -1.02
CA VAL A 62 -5.82 -2.44 -1.54
C VAL A 62 -5.30 -3.89 -1.48
N PRO A 63 -4.87 -4.47 -2.62
CA PRO A 63 -4.41 -5.85 -2.64
C PRO A 63 -3.13 -6.03 -1.82
N VAL A 64 -2.99 -7.21 -1.22
CA VAL A 64 -1.76 -7.61 -0.55
C VAL A 64 -0.69 -7.90 -1.59
N CYS A 65 0.53 -7.41 -1.35
CA CYS A 65 1.70 -7.66 -2.19
C CYS A 65 2.20 -9.10 -1.99
N THR A 66 2.46 -9.83 -3.07
CA THR A 66 3.28 -11.05 -3.00
C THR A 66 4.75 -10.70 -3.23
N VAL A 67 5.66 -11.63 -2.89
CA VAL A 67 7.10 -11.41 -3.06
C VAL A 67 7.48 -11.43 -4.54
N GLU A 68 6.77 -12.21 -5.36
CA GLU A 68 6.99 -12.34 -6.79
C GLU A 68 6.76 -11.01 -7.52
N GLU A 69 5.72 -10.25 -7.12
CA GLU A 69 5.38 -8.95 -7.71
C GLU A 69 6.49 -7.91 -7.54
N LEU A 70 7.31 -8.04 -6.50
CA LEU A 70 8.48 -7.16 -6.30
C LEU A 70 9.49 -7.32 -7.44
N GLY A 71 9.65 -8.53 -7.98
CA GLY A 71 10.58 -8.82 -9.07
C GLY A 71 10.07 -8.39 -10.45
N GLU A 72 8.78 -8.11 -10.59
CA GLU A 72 8.16 -7.68 -11.85
C GLU A 72 8.21 -6.16 -12.07
N ALA A 73 8.52 -5.40 -11.01
CA ALA A 73 8.58 -3.95 -11.03
C ALA A 73 9.95 -3.44 -11.50
N ASP A 74 9.95 -2.35 -12.28
CA ASP A 74 11.17 -1.64 -12.64
C ASP A 74 11.67 -0.74 -11.49
N ALA A 75 10.75 -0.33 -10.61
CA ALA A 75 11.04 0.44 -9.40
C ALA A 75 10.04 0.11 -8.28
N ILE A 76 10.52 0.14 -7.04
CA ILE A 76 9.74 -0.08 -5.82
C ILE A 76 9.86 1.16 -4.94
N ILE A 77 8.73 1.68 -4.45
CA ILE A 77 8.63 2.81 -3.52
C ILE A 77 7.99 2.35 -2.22
#